data_AF-A0A430AR87-F1
#
_entry.id   AF-A0A430AR87-F1
#
_cell.length_a   1.000
_cell.length_b   1.000
_cell.length_c   1.000
_cell.angle_alpha   90.00
_cell.angle_beta   90.00
_cell.angle_gamma   90.00
#
_symmetry.space_group_name_H-M   'P 1'
#
loop_
_entity.id
_entity.type
_entity.pdbx_description
1 polymer ?
#
loop_
_entity_poly.entity_id
_entity_poly.type
_entity_poly.pdbx_seq_one_letter_code
_entity_poly.pdbx_strand_id
1 'polypeptide(L)' 'MNKVKKVFLSSAYCLKEERDLAALAIVKKGHLPVNLEWIVSEDIKISRVIERKLKKVDIGLFIIGSRYGDIDKETGPIW' A
#
# COMPACT_ATOMS: atom_id res chain seq x y z
N MET A 1 -12.52 25.22 -1.48
CA MET A 1 -11.10 24.88 -1.64
C MET A 1 -10.97 23.36 -1.63
N ASN A 2 -10.56 22.72 -2.73
CA ASN A 2 -10.43 21.25 -2.77
C ASN A 2 -9.16 20.84 -2.01
N LYS A 3 -9.33 20.21 -0.85
CA LYS A 3 -8.21 19.71 -0.03
C LYS A 3 -7.53 18.53 -0.74
N VAL A 4 -6.21 18.61 -0.93
CA VAL A 4 -5.39 17.48 -1.39
C VAL A 4 -5.38 16.42 -0.29
N LYS A 5 -5.89 15.22 -0.60
CA LYS A 5 -5.97 14.10 0.35
C LYS A 5 -4.75 13.20 0.23
N LYS A 6 -4.24 12.74 1.37
CA LYS A 6 -3.21 11.69 1.46
C LYS A 6 -3.92 10.33 1.47
N VAL A 7 -3.69 9.54 0.43
CA VAL A 7 -4.32 8.23 0.24
C VAL A 7 -3.29 7.16 0.50
N PHE A 8 -3.43 6.44 1.61
CA PHE A 8 -2.66 5.23 1.86
C PHE A 8 -3.09 4.14 0.88
N LEU A 9 -2.14 3.50 0.21
CA LEU A 9 -2.41 2.44 -0.76
C LEU A 9 -1.68 1.15 -0.33
N SER A 10 -2.45 0.09 -0.14
CA SER A 10 -1.96 -1.24 0.22
C SER A 10 -2.55 -2.30 -0.70
N SER A 11 -1.76 -3.33 -1.03
CA SER A 11 -2.19 -4.49 -1.80
C SER A 11 -1.32 -5.70 -1.47
N ALA A 12 -1.77 -6.89 -1.86
CA ALA A 12 -0.88 -8.06 -1.93
C ALA A 12 0.27 -7.78 -2.92
N TYR A 13 1.42 -8.42 -2.72
CA TYR A 13 2.61 -8.24 -3.55
C TYR A 13 2.34 -8.56 -5.04
N CYS A 14 1.54 -9.60 -5.29
CA CYS A 14 1.15 -10.02 -6.63
C CYS A 14 0.26 -9.03 -7.40
N LEU A 15 -0.23 -7.97 -6.76
CA LEU A 15 -1.12 -6.96 -7.36
C LEU A 15 -0.39 -5.64 -7.66
N LYS A 16 0.88 -5.73 -8.04
CA LYS A 16 1.73 -4.56 -8.28
C LYS A 16 1.18 -3.68 -9.40
N GLU A 17 0.69 -4.29 -10.48
CA GLU A 17 0.17 -3.55 -11.64
C GLU A 17 -1.09 -2.76 -11.28
N GLU A 18 -2.02 -3.39 -10.56
CA GLU A 18 -3.25 -2.75 -10.06
C GLU A 18 -2.92 -1.62 -9.09
N ARG A 19 -1.91 -1.83 -8.23
CA ARG A 19 -1.43 -0.81 -7.30
C ARG A 19 -0.82 0.38 -8.04
N ASP A 20 -0.01 0.15 -9.06
CA ASP A 20 0.59 1.23 -9.87
C ASP A 20 -0.49 2.04 -10.62
N LEU A 21 -1.50 1.35 -11.17
CA LEU A 21 -2.66 2.00 -11.80
C LEU A 21 -3.49 2.82 -10.80
N ALA A 22 -3.72 2.30 -9.59
CA ALA A 22 -4.42 3.02 -8.54
C ALA A 22 -3.64 4.26 -8.08
N ALA A 23 -2.31 4.15 -7.93
CA ALA A 23 -1.46 5.30 -7.61
C ALA A 23 -1.54 6.39 -8.70
N LEU A 24 -1.49 6.00 -9.98
CA LEU A 24 -1.65 6.93 -11.09
C LEU A 24 -3.02 7.61 -11.09
N ALA A 25 -4.09 6.86 -10.80
CA ALA A 25 -5.44 7.41 -10.71
C ALA A 25 -5.57 8.45 -9.57
N ILE A 26 -4.96 8.17 -8.41
CA ILE A 26 -4.91 9.11 -7.27
C ILE A 26 -4.23 10.42 -7.67
N VAL A 27 -3.08 10.35 -8.35
CA VAL A 27 -2.36 11.54 -8.85
C VAL A 27 -3.19 12.30 -9.88
N LYS A 28 -3.81 11.60 -10.84
CA LYS A 28 -4.69 12.21 -11.85
C LYS A 28 -5.90 12.94 -11.23
N LYS A 29 -6.33 12.55 -10.03
CA LYS A 29 -7.41 13.20 -9.27
C LYS A 29 -6.90 14.35 -8.37
N GLY A 30 -5.61 14.69 -8.41
CA GLY A 30 -5.02 15.77 -7.61
C GLY A 30 -4.82 15.39 -6.14
N HIS A 31 -4.58 14.11 -5.86
CA HIS A 31 -4.35 13.59 -4.51
C HIS A 31 -2.97 12.92 -4.41
N LEU A 32 -2.48 12.73 -3.18
CA LEU A 32 -1.14 12.19 -2.92
C LEU A 32 -1.23 10.72 -2.51
N PRO A 33 -0.71 9.76 -3.30
CA PRO A 33 -0.58 8.38 -2.87
C PRO A 33 0.56 8.23 -1.85
N VAL A 34 0.33 7.45 -0.80
CA VAL A 34 1.31 7.13 0.25
C VAL A 34 1.56 5.63 0.23
N ASN A 35 2.65 5.21 -0.40
CA ASN A 35 3.10 3.81 -0.44
C ASN A 35 4.06 3.50 0.72
N LEU A 36 4.03 2.25 1.19
CA LEU A 36 4.94 1.73 2.21
C LEU A 36 6.29 1.28 1.64
N GLU A 37 6.39 1.08 0.32
CA GLU A 37 7.60 0.56 -0.34
C GLU A 37 8.79 1.53 -0.30
N TRP A 38 8.56 2.82 -0.06
CA TRP A 38 9.62 3.81 0.14
C TRP A 38 10.21 3.82 1.56
N ILE A 39 9.86 2.84 2.39
CA ILE A 39 10.41 2.70 3.74
C ILE A 39 11.63 1.80 3.64
N VAL A 40 12.79 2.41 3.38
CA VAL A 40 14.09 1.77 3.59
C VAL A 40 14.24 1.58 5.10
N SER A 41 14.26 0.34 5.55
CA SER A 41 14.26 -0.01 6.97
C SER A 41 15.40 -0.99 7.23
N GLU A 42 16.58 -0.47 7.58
CA GLU A 42 17.66 -1.31 8.12
C GLU A 42 17.51 -1.47 9.66
N ASP A 43 16.95 -0.51 10.40
CA ASP A 43 16.98 -0.53 11.88
C ASP A 43 15.68 -0.16 12.63
N ILE A 44 14.56 0.11 11.95
CA ILE A 44 13.32 0.55 12.61
C ILE A 44 12.23 -0.52 12.48
N LYS A 45 11.57 -0.89 13.59
CA LYS A 45 10.36 -1.73 13.56
C LYS A 45 9.34 -1.13 12.58
N ILE A 46 9.22 -1.75 11.40
CA ILE A 46 8.36 -1.36 10.28
C ILE A 46 6.92 -1.08 10.77
N SER A 47 6.43 -1.88 11.72
CA SER A 47 5.12 -1.72 12.36
C SER A 47 4.90 -0.33 12.97
N ARG A 48 5.88 0.25 13.67
CA ARG A 48 5.76 1.60 14.27
C ARG A 48 5.76 2.70 13.22
N VAL A 49 6.46 2.51 12.10
CA VAL A 49 6.50 3.49 10.99
C VAL A 49 5.17 3.49 10.26
N ILE A 50 4.62 2.31 9.99
CA ILE A 50 3.29 2.14 9.38
C ILE A 50 2.23 2.80 10.26
N GLU A 51 2.22 2.51 11.56
CA GLU A 51 1.22 3.05 12.49
C GLU A 51 1.25 4.59 12.54
N ARG A 52 2.44 5.19 12.57
CA ARG A 52 2.60 6.65 12.55
C ARG A 52 2.15 7.28 11.23
N LYS A 53 2.37 6.61 10.10
CA LYS A 53 1.93 7.09 8.78
C LYS A 53 0.43 6.93 8.60
N LEU A 54 -0.17 5.83 9.07
CA LEU A 54 -1.61 5.60 9.05
C LEU A 54 -2.38 6.66 9.84
N LYS A 55 -1.82 7.17 10.94
CA LYS A 55 -2.40 8.30 11.69
C LYS A 55 -2.41 9.62 10.92
N LYS A 56 -1.69 9.73 9.80
CA LYS A 56 -1.49 10.96 9.01
C LYS A 56 -2.11 10.93 7.62
N VAL A 57 -2.81 9.85 7.25
CA VAL A 57 -3.52 9.74 5.97
C VAL A 57 -4.99 10.12 6.12
N ASP A 58 -5.58 10.66 5.06
CA ASP A 58 -6.99 11.04 5.03
C ASP A 58 -7.88 9.87 4.56
N ILE A 59 -7.33 8.94 3.76
CA ILE A 59 -8.04 7.80 3.17
C ILE A 59 -7.13 6.57 3.17
N GLY A 60 -7.68 5.39 3.47
CA GLY A 60 -7.05 4.09 3.21
C GLY A 60 -7.69 3.38 2.01
N LEU A 61 -6.88 2.96 1.05
CA LEU A 61 -7.26 2.18 -0.12
C LEU A 61 -6.55 0.83 -0.07
N PHE A 62 -7.34 -0.25 -0.05
CA PHE A 62 -6.85 -1.62 0.00
C PHE A 62 -7.31 -2.36 -1.25
N ILE A 63 -6.36 -2.84 -2.04
CA ILE A 63 -6.62 -3.67 -3.21
C ILE A 63 -6.50 -5.13 -2.77
N ILE A 64 -7.61 -5.84 -2.82
CA ILE A 64 -7.71 -7.25 -2.44
C ILE A 64 -7.96 -8.06 -3.70
N GLY A 65 -7.07 -9.01 -3.99
CA GLY A 65 -7.23 -9.98 -5.06
C GLY A 65 -7.79 -11.30 -4.53
N SER A 66 -8.35 -12.11 -5.42
CA SER A 66 -8.90 -13.44 -5.09
C SER A 66 -7.84 -14.45 -4.63
N ARG A 67 -6.55 -14.17 -4.91
CA ARG A 67 -5.39 -14.92 -4.40
C ARG A 67 -4.64 -14.03 -3.42
N TYR A 68 -5.09 -14.04 -2.17
CA TYR A 68 -4.33 -13.47 -1.06
C TYR A 68 -3.43 -14.59 -0.54
N GLY A 69 -2.13 -14.48 -0.80
CA GLY A 69 -1.20 -15.58 -0.56
C GLY A 69 -0.12 -15.65 -1.63
N ASP A 70 1.09 -15.98 -1.21
CA ASP A 70 2.20 -16.33 -2.09
C ASP A 70 2.33 -17.86 -2.12
N ILE A 71 2.86 -18.41 -3.22
CA ILE A 71 3.21 -19.83 -3.26
C ILE A 71 4.62 -19.94 -2.70
N ASP A 72 4.73 -20.26 -1.42
CA ASP A 72 6.00 -20.61 -0.82
C ASP A 72 6.45 -21.97 -1.42
N LYS A 73 7.68 -21.99 -1.94
CA LYS A 73 8.25 -23.18 -2.58
C LYS A 73 8.51 -24.32 -1.59
N GLU A 74 8.62 -24.02 -0.29
CA GLU A 74 8.83 -25.00 0.78
C GLU A 74 7.52 -25.40 1.47
N THR A 75 6.60 -24.46 1.68
CA THR A 75 5.39 -24.71 2.50
C THR A 75 4.09 -24.82 1.70
N GLY A 76 4.13 -24.55 0.39
CA GLY A 76 2.98 -24.60 -0.50
C GLY A 76 2.13 -23.32 -0.46
N PRO A 77 0.89 -23.34 -0.99
CA PRO A 77 0.04 -22.17 -1.01
C PRO A 77 -0.35 -21.76 0.42
N ILE A 78 0.07 -20.55 0.81
CA ILE A 78 -0.31 -19.92 2.08
C ILE A 78 -1.59 -19.12 1.81
N TRP A 79 -2.74 -19.69 2.16
CA TRP A 79 -4.05 -19.00 2.12
C TRP A 79 -4.24 -18.09 3.33
#